data_AF-A0A965KB54-F1
#
_entry.id   AF-A0A965KB54-F1
#
_cell.length_a   1.000
_cell.length_b   1.000
_cell.length_c   1.000
_cell.angle_alpha   90.00
_cell.angle_beta   90.00
_cell.angle_gamma   90.00
#
_symmetry.space_group_name_H-M   'P 1'
#
loop_
_entity.id
_entity.type
_entity.pdbx_description
1 polymer ?
#
loop_
_entity_poly.entity_id
_entity_poly.type
_entity_poly.pdbx_seq_one_letter_code
_entity_poly.pdbx_strand_id
1 'polypeptide(L)'
;MSLRSSLALLFSCLTALSLGATDVVWPTTMDRASIRSPQDYLQPTVSGKTESGSFGMVREDGKRFHEGIDIRPAKTNADGEPLDLVLAAMDGQVAYLNPNVNGPYGRYVVLYHAAAEIPVYTLYAHLAKIEPSLKPAQPIRRGTPIGLMGHTSAGVSPITKDRSHLHFEVGLVLSTGFNLWYAAQAENKQSGNLHGLYNGQNLIGMDPLLVLGQPKVDVLAALRGQPTALTVGVRAGKTPDFVSRYPALVRGDASRAAGWYVEFSWQGMPLRWTALDAQSPQLPAGRWRLLEVDQGQRSRLIQRKMLGADGRTPGELLTQSLEILLSTAR
;
A
#
# COMPACT_ATOMS: atom_id res chain seq x y z
N MET A 1 21.83 57.33 20.68
CA MET A 1 21.07 56.27 19.98
C MET A 1 21.84 54.96 20.10
N SER A 2 21.33 53.99 20.85
CA SER A 2 21.80 52.60 20.83
C SER A 2 20.73 51.73 21.49
N LEU A 3 19.74 51.29 20.69
CA LEU A 3 18.82 50.24 21.10
C LEU A 3 19.57 48.90 21.07
N ARG A 4 19.71 48.25 22.23
CA ARG A 4 20.10 46.85 22.30
C ARG A 4 18.82 46.02 22.35
N SER A 5 18.46 45.42 21.22
CA SER A 5 17.39 44.43 21.12
C SER A 5 17.91 43.09 21.63
N SER A 6 17.40 42.63 22.78
CA SER A 6 17.65 41.28 23.27
C SER A 6 16.72 40.31 22.52
N LEU A 7 17.30 39.52 21.63
CA LEU A 7 16.63 38.46 20.88
C LEU A 7 16.40 37.27 21.83
N ALA A 8 15.15 36.99 22.19
CA ALA A 8 14.79 35.78 22.92
C ALA A 8 14.89 34.57 21.96
N LEU A 9 15.86 33.67 22.22
CA LEU A 9 15.89 32.36 21.57
C LEU A 9 14.72 31.52 22.10
N LEU A 10 13.68 31.35 21.29
CA LEU A 10 12.75 30.22 21.47
C LEU A 10 13.48 28.94 21.05
N PHE A 11 13.91 28.15 22.03
CA PHE A 11 14.27 26.76 21.81
C PHE A 11 12.98 25.97 21.54
N SER A 12 12.66 25.74 20.27
CA SER A 12 11.71 24.71 19.87
C SER A 12 12.31 23.35 20.22
N CYS A 13 11.99 22.83 21.40
CA CYS A 13 12.21 21.43 21.73
C CYS A 13 11.32 20.58 20.80
N LEU A 14 11.89 20.12 19.69
CA LEU A 14 11.39 18.93 19.01
C LEU A 14 11.61 17.76 19.96
N THR A 15 10.63 17.51 20.82
CA THR A 15 10.53 16.22 21.50
C THR A 15 10.34 15.19 20.41
N ALA A 16 11.41 14.49 20.04
CA ALA A 16 11.30 13.21 19.38
C ALA A 16 10.55 12.30 20.36
N LEU A 17 9.21 12.28 20.24
CA LEU A 17 8.41 11.22 20.82
C LEU A 17 9.05 9.93 20.32
N SER A 18 9.51 9.07 21.22
CA SER A 18 9.79 7.70 20.83
C SER A 18 8.48 7.19 20.22
N LEU A 19 8.47 6.96 18.91
CA LEU A 19 7.37 6.27 18.26
C LEU A 19 7.33 4.88 18.87
N GLY A 20 6.56 4.74 19.95
CA GLY A 20 6.20 3.43 20.46
C GLY A 20 5.43 2.74 19.35
N ALA A 21 5.67 1.44 19.18
CA ALA A 21 5.04 0.62 18.16
C ALA A 21 3.55 0.96 17.96
N THR A 22 3.10 1.02 16.71
CA THR A 22 1.72 1.37 16.35
C THR A 22 0.73 0.37 16.93
N ASP A 23 -0.29 0.85 17.66
CA ASP A 23 -1.39 0.01 18.14
C ASP A 23 -2.35 -0.33 16.99
N VAL A 24 -2.73 -1.61 16.89
CA VAL A 24 -3.53 -2.16 15.80
C VAL A 24 -4.71 -2.95 16.35
N VAL A 25 -5.88 -2.78 15.73
CA VAL A 25 -7.07 -3.59 15.98
C VAL A 25 -7.48 -4.37 14.73
N TRP A 26 -8.24 -5.45 14.94
CA TRP A 26 -8.86 -6.17 13.82
C TRP A 26 -9.85 -5.25 13.10
N PRO A 27 -9.88 -5.23 11.74
CA PRO A 27 -10.62 -4.22 10.99
C PRO A 27 -12.12 -4.53 10.84
N THR A 28 -12.64 -5.50 11.58
CA THR A 28 -14.07 -5.83 11.62
C THR A 28 -14.51 -6.10 13.06
N THR A 29 -15.83 -6.16 13.26
CA THR A 29 -16.45 -6.56 14.54
C THR A 29 -16.40 -8.07 14.82
N MET A 30 -15.77 -8.85 13.94
CA MET A 30 -15.42 -10.25 14.23
C MET A 30 -14.58 -10.35 15.50
N ASP A 31 -14.94 -11.29 16.38
CA ASP A 31 -14.17 -11.53 17.60
C ASP A 31 -12.81 -12.15 17.27
N ARG A 32 -11.75 -11.34 17.34
CA ARG A 32 -10.37 -11.79 17.10
C ARG A 32 -9.95 -12.92 18.04
N ALA A 33 -10.51 -13.01 19.26
CA ALA A 33 -10.19 -14.09 20.19
C ALA A 33 -10.70 -15.46 19.71
N SER A 34 -11.63 -15.49 18.76
CA SER A 34 -12.14 -16.71 18.13
C SER A 34 -11.27 -17.22 16.97
N ILE A 35 -10.37 -16.38 16.43
CA ILE A 35 -9.52 -16.73 15.30
C ILE A 35 -8.37 -17.63 15.78
N ARG A 36 -8.22 -18.81 15.17
CA ARG A 36 -7.16 -19.79 15.43
C ARG A 36 -6.34 -20.09 14.18
N SER A 37 -6.96 -20.05 13.01
CA SER A 37 -6.30 -20.29 11.73
C SER A 37 -6.85 -19.40 10.62
N PRO A 38 -6.18 -19.34 9.45
CA PRO A 38 -6.68 -18.58 8.30
C PRO A 38 -8.08 -18.97 7.83
N GLN A 39 -8.50 -20.22 8.01
CA GLN A 39 -9.85 -20.69 7.68
C GLN A 39 -10.94 -20.00 8.50
N ASP A 40 -10.59 -19.42 9.65
CA ASP A 40 -11.55 -18.79 10.55
C ASP A 40 -11.98 -17.40 10.09
N TYR A 41 -11.20 -16.74 9.22
CA TYR A 41 -11.49 -15.39 8.78
C TYR A 41 -11.35 -15.17 7.27
N LEU A 42 -10.59 -15.99 6.54
CA LEU A 42 -10.42 -15.78 5.11
C LEU A 42 -11.70 -16.13 4.35
N GLN A 43 -12.14 -15.22 3.49
CA GLN A 43 -13.18 -15.46 2.51
C GLN A 43 -12.56 -16.03 1.22
N PRO A 44 -12.84 -17.28 0.84
CA PRO A 44 -12.40 -17.82 -0.43
C PRO A 44 -13.04 -17.09 -1.61
N THR A 45 -12.30 -17.06 -2.72
CA THR A 45 -12.83 -16.73 -4.04
C THR A 45 -13.75 -17.84 -4.55
N VAL A 46 -14.25 -17.71 -5.79
CA VAL A 46 -15.05 -18.76 -6.48
C VAL A 46 -14.36 -20.13 -6.54
N SER A 47 -13.04 -20.20 -6.36
CA SER A 47 -12.31 -21.48 -6.29
C SER A 47 -12.61 -22.31 -5.04
N GLY A 48 -13.17 -21.72 -3.98
CA GLY A 48 -13.41 -22.38 -2.69
C GLY A 48 -12.13 -22.63 -1.86
N LYS A 49 -10.94 -22.39 -2.43
CA LYS A 49 -9.66 -22.54 -1.73
C LYS A 49 -9.43 -21.40 -0.74
N THR A 50 -9.24 -21.70 0.54
CA THR A 50 -9.08 -20.69 1.61
C THR A 50 -7.96 -19.70 1.32
N GLU A 51 -6.82 -20.18 0.82
CA GLU A 51 -5.67 -19.35 0.48
C GLU A 51 -5.97 -18.31 -0.59
N SER A 52 -7.01 -18.48 -1.41
CA SER A 52 -7.35 -17.50 -2.46
C SER A 52 -7.83 -16.14 -1.92
N GLY A 53 -8.18 -16.08 -0.63
CA GLY A 53 -8.48 -14.84 0.09
C GLY A 53 -7.27 -14.22 0.81
N SER A 54 -6.10 -14.87 0.82
CA SER A 54 -4.89 -14.35 1.47
C SER A 54 -4.09 -13.42 0.55
N PHE A 55 -3.06 -12.76 1.07
CA PHE A 55 -2.17 -11.93 0.27
C PHE A 55 -1.26 -12.79 -0.62
N GLY A 56 -1.10 -12.41 -1.90
CA GLY A 56 -0.09 -12.99 -2.77
C GLY A 56 -0.58 -13.51 -4.12
N MET A 57 0.24 -14.34 -4.79
CA MET A 57 -0.12 -15.02 -6.04
C MET A 57 -1.00 -16.25 -5.73
N VAL A 58 -2.20 -16.00 -5.20
CA VAL A 58 -3.07 -17.06 -4.64
C VAL A 58 -4.39 -17.23 -5.39
N ARG A 59 -4.61 -16.43 -6.44
CA ARG A 59 -5.82 -16.48 -7.28
C ARG A 59 -5.47 -17.04 -8.65
N GLU A 60 -6.45 -17.74 -9.26
CA GLU A 60 -6.33 -18.35 -10.59
C GLU A 60 -5.06 -19.20 -10.75
N ASP A 61 -4.82 -20.07 -9.76
CA ASP A 61 -3.64 -20.96 -9.68
C ASP A 61 -2.31 -20.19 -9.82
N GLY A 62 -2.22 -19.04 -9.15
CA GLY A 62 -1.02 -18.22 -9.09
C GLY A 62 -0.83 -17.27 -10.28
N LYS A 63 -1.86 -17.10 -11.13
CA LYS A 63 -1.82 -16.16 -12.26
C LYS A 63 -2.25 -14.75 -11.87
N ARG A 64 -3.00 -14.60 -10.78
CA ARG A 64 -3.50 -13.30 -10.32
C ARG A 64 -3.04 -13.00 -8.90
N PHE A 65 -2.43 -11.83 -8.75
CA PHE A 65 -2.04 -11.28 -7.45
C PHE A 65 -3.26 -10.79 -6.68
N HIS A 66 -3.24 -11.00 -5.37
CA HIS A 66 -4.19 -10.44 -4.42
C HIS A 66 -3.45 -9.47 -3.49
N GLU A 67 -3.77 -8.18 -3.61
CA GLU A 67 -3.13 -7.07 -2.89
C GLU A 67 -3.78 -6.81 -1.53
N GLY A 68 -4.05 -7.84 -0.74
CA GLY A 68 -4.66 -7.68 0.57
C GLY A 68 -5.10 -9.00 1.16
N ILE A 69 -6.01 -8.94 2.13
CA ILE A 69 -6.74 -10.11 2.63
C ILE A 69 -8.24 -9.88 2.54
N ASP A 70 -8.98 -10.95 2.28
CA ASP A 70 -10.43 -10.94 2.26
C ASP A 70 -10.95 -11.53 3.57
N ILE A 71 -11.55 -10.70 4.41
CA ILE A 71 -12.08 -11.09 5.71
C ILE A 71 -13.59 -11.34 5.59
N ARG A 72 -14.01 -12.58 5.82
CA ARG A 72 -15.42 -13.02 5.78
C ARG A 72 -16.26 -12.38 6.89
N PRO A 73 -17.59 -12.28 6.74
CA PRO A 73 -18.46 -11.85 7.83
C PRO A 73 -18.44 -12.86 8.98
N ALA A 74 -18.49 -12.37 10.22
CA ALA A 74 -18.79 -13.18 11.39
C ALA A 74 -20.29 -13.49 11.49
N LYS A 75 -21.16 -12.60 11.00
CA LYS A 75 -22.61 -12.76 11.04
C LYS A 75 -23.28 -12.24 9.77
N THR A 76 -24.37 -12.90 9.39
CA THR A 76 -25.26 -12.47 8.32
C THR A 76 -26.71 -12.39 8.80
N ASN A 77 -27.54 -11.61 8.11
CA ASN A 77 -28.99 -11.59 8.33
C ASN A 77 -29.69 -12.76 7.60
N ALA A 78 -31.02 -12.82 7.69
CA ALA A 78 -31.83 -13.84 7.01
C ALA A 78 -31.70 -13.83 5.48
N ASP A 79 -31.41 -12.66 4.91
CA ASP A 79 -31.15 -12.51 3.48
C ASP A 79 -29.72 -12.90 3.12
N GLY A 80 -28.83 -13.21 4.06
CA GLY A 80 -27.43 -13.53 3.82
C GLY A 80 -26.51 -12.31 3.67
N GLU A 81 -27.00 -11.10 3.97
CA GLU A 81 -26.19 -9.89 3.96
C GLU A 81 -25.30 -9.81 5.22
N PRO A 82 -24.04 -9.38 5.10
CA PRO A 82 -23.13 -9.26 6.23
C PRO A 82 -23.59 -8.17 7.22
N LEU A 83 -23.40 -8.44 8.51
CA LEU A 83 -23.77 -7.53 9.61
C LEU A 83 -22.56 -6.86 10.27
N ASP A 84 -21.35 -7.30 9.92
CA ASP A 84 -20.11 -6.83 10.50
C ASP A 84 -19.87 -5.34 10.18
N LEU A 85 -19.71 -4.52 11.22
CA LEU A 85 -19.12 -3.19 11.07
C LEU A 85 -17.64 -3.34 10.70
N VAL A 86 -17.20 -2.48 9.80
CA VAL A 86 -15.80 -2.29 9.41
C VAL A 86 -15.21 -1.18 10.25
N LEU A 87 -14.07 -1.44 10.87
CA LEU A 87 -13.44 -0.58 11.86
C LEU A 87 -12.10 -0.07 11.34
N ALA A 88 -11.73 1.16 11.69
CA ALA A 88 -10.38 1.67 11.46
C ALA A 88 -9.35 0.81 12.19
N ALA A 89 -8.40 0.21 11.48
CA ALA A 89 -7.40 -0.70 12.08
C ALA A 89 -6.36 0.04 12.94
N MET A 90 -6.09 1.30 12.62
CA MET A 90 -5.08 2.15 13.28
C MET A 90 -5.59 3.59 13.40
N ASP A 91 -5.03 4.35 14.34
CA ASP A 91 -5.28 5.79 14.44
C ASP A 91 -4.76 6.49 13.17
N GLY A 92 -5.49 7.49 12.67
CA GLY A 92 -5.10 8.17 11.45
C GLY A 92 -6.11 9.22 11.02
N GLN A 93 -6.22 9.42 9.71
CA GLN A 93 -7.17 10.34 9.10
C GLN A 93 -7.79 9.76 7.84
N VAL A 94 -9.00 10.17 7.50
CA VAL A 94 -9.64 9.80 6.24
C VAL A 94 -8.87 10.41 5.08
N ALA A 95 -8.30 9.57 4.23
CA ALA A 95 -7.52 9.97 3.07
C ALA A 95 -8.40 10.06 1.81
N TYR A 96 -9.35 9.13 1.67
CA TYR A 96 -10.24 9.03 0.52
C TYR A 96 -11.53 8.27 0.84
N LEU A 97 -12.61 8.65 0.16
CA LEU A 97 -13.92 8.02 0.24
C LEU A 97 -14.45 7.82 -1.18
N ASN A 98 -14.81 6.59 -1.54
CA ASN A 98 -15.57 6.29 -2.75
C ASN A 98 -16.96 5.74 -2.40
N PRO A 99 -18.02 6.57 -2.43
CA PRO A 99 -19.38 6.11 -2.16
C PRO A 99 -20.00 5.36 -3.36
N ASN A 100 -19.35 5.37 -4.52
CA ASN A 100 -19.87 4.82 -5.76
C ASN A 100 -19.50 3.34 -5.91
N VAL A 101 -20.40 2.56 -6.53
CA VAL A 101 -20.10 1.18 -6.94
C VAL A 101 -19.43 1.22 -8.31
N ASN A 102 -18.11 1.43 -8.32
CA ASN A 102 -17.30 1.45 -9.54
C ASN A 102 -15.93 0.81 -9.31
N GLY A 103 -15.32 0.33 -10.39
CA GLY A 103 -14.05 -0.38 -10.35
C GLY A 103 -14.08 -1.68 -9.53
N PRO A 104 -12.92 -2.34 -9.38
CA PRO A 104 -12.82 -3.61 -8.67
C PRO A 104 -13.15 -3.48 -7.18
N TYR A 105 -12.80 -2.38 -6.52
CA TYR A 105 -13.04 -2.17 -5.08
C TYR A 105 -14.50 -1.88 -4.72
N GLY A 106 -15.33 -1.39 -5.65
CA GLY A 106 -16.68 -0.91 -5.33
C GLY A 106 -16.63 0.28 -4.39
N ARG A 107 -17.46 0.28 -3.34
CA ARG A 107 -17.38 1.32 -2.30
C ARG A 107 -16.19 1.03 -1.38
N TYR A 108 -15.35 2.04 -1.15
CA TYR A 108 -14.19 1.87 -0.28
C TYR A 108 -13.76 3.16 0.43
N VAL A 109 -13.05 2.96 1.53
CA VAL A 109 -12.42 4.00 2.33
C VAL A 109 -10.92 3.77 2.32
N VAL A 110 -10.13 4.85 2.24
CA VAL A 110 -8.70 4.81 2.52
C VAL A 110 -8.42 5.71 3.72
N LEU A 111 -7.70 5.18 4.69
CA LEU A 111 -7.18 5.94 5.83
C LEU A 111 -5.66 6.11 5.68
N TYR A 112 -5.14 7.24 6.17
CA TYR A 112 -3.72 7.56 6.19
C TYR A 112 -3.23 7.66 7.64
N HIS A 113 -2.11 6.98 7.93
CA HIS A 113 -1.59 6.79 9.29
C HIS A 113 -0.24 7.50 9.43
N ALA A 114 -0.25 8.83 9.46
CA ALA A 114 0.96 9.65 9.49
C ALA A 114 1.81 9.47 10.77
N ALA A 115 1.18 9.00 11.85
CA ALA A 115 1.81 8.84 13.16
C ALA A 115 2.39 7.43 13.39
N ALA A 116 2.30 6.52 12.41
CA ALA A 116 3.05 5.26 12.46
C ALA A 116 4.55 5.51 12.20
N GLU A 117 5.39 4.51 12.46
CA GLU A 117 6.85 4.61 12.32
C GLU A 117 7.29 4.96 10.88
N ILE A 118 6.44 4.62 9.93
CA ILE A 118 6.44 5.13 8.55
C ILE A 118 5.00 5.41 8.15
N PRO A 119 4.72 6.52 7.44
CA PRO A 119 3.37 6.78 6.97
C PRO A 119 2.89 5.67 6.03
N VAL A 120 1.74 5.07 6.33
CA VAL A 120 1.10 4.02 5.53
C VAL A 120 -0.36 4.37 5.26
N TYR A 121 -0.94 3.75 4.24
CA TYR A 121 -2.38 3.72 4.05
C TYR A 121 -2.96 2.41 4.58
N THR A 122 -4.24 2.43 4.95
CA THR A 122 -5.09 1.22 4.96
C THR A 122 -6.29 1.42 4.04
N LEU A 123 -6.68 0.38 3.32
CA LEU A 123 -7.81 0.39 2.39
C LEU A 123 -8.87 -0.62 2.84
N TYR A 124 -10.14 -0.22 2.79
CA TYR A 124 -11.29 -1.00 3.24
C TYR A 124 -12.33 -1.01 2.11
N ALA A 125 -12.43 -2.11 1.37
CA ALA A 125 -13.24 -2.20 0.16
C ALA A 125 -14.46 -3.12 0.29
N HIS A 126 -15.24 -3.13 -0.79
CA HIS A 126 -16.49 -3.88 -0.96
C HIS A 126 -17.61 -3.50 0.02
N LEU A 127 -17.55 -2.30 0.59
CA LEU A 127 -18.46 -1.87 1.64
C LEU A 127 -19.92 -1.80 1.15
N ALA A 128 -20.86 -2.33 1.92
CA ALA A 128 -22.27 -2.10 1.66
C ALA A 128 -22.60 -0.61 1.86
N LYS A 129 -22.00 0.00 2.89
CA LYS A 129 -22.20 1.42 3.23
C LYS A 129 -20.93 2.01 3.82
N ILE A 130 -20.66 3.27 3.49
CA ILE A 130 -19.65 4.10 4.17
C ILE A 130 -20.35 4.88 5.27
N GLU A 131 -19.70 5.03 6.43
CA GLU A 131 -20.26 5.82 7.52
C GLU A 131 -20.55 7.26 7.07
N PRO A 132 -21.82 7.74 7.12
CA PRO A 132 -22.21 9.00 6.49
C PRO A 132 -21.51 10.24 7.06
N SER A 133 -21.02 10.17 8.30
CA SER A 133 -20.31 11.27 8.94
C SER A 133 -18.87 11.45 8.45
N LEU A 134 -18.31 10.47 7.74
CA LEU A 134 -16.92 10.52 7.29
C LEU A 134 -16.69 11.62 6.26
N LYS A 135 -15.60 12.37 6.45
CA LYS A 135 -15.15 13.41 5.52
C LYS A 135 -13.64 13.29 5.29
N PRO A 136 -13.12 13.61 4.08
CA PRO A 136 -11.69 13.71 3.87
C PRO A 136 -11.00 14.59 4.92
N ALA A 137 -9.77 14.21 5.30
CA ALA A 137 -8.96 14.81 6.37
C ALA A 137 -9.52 14.69 7.80
N GLN A 138 -10.67 14.04 8.01
CA GLN A 138 -11.19 13.80 9.36
C GLN A 138 -10.25 12.88 10.15
N PRO A 139 -9.82 13.24 11.37
CA PRO A 139 -9.12 12.34 12.26
C PRO A 139 -10.01 11.17 12.69
N ILE A 140 -9.47 9.96 12.70
CA ILE A 140 -10.15 8.74 13.06
C ILE A 140 -9.30 7.96 14.06
N ARG A 141 -9.93 7.52 15.14
CA ARG A 141 -9.31 6.60 16.10
C ARG A 141 -9.49 5.16 15.65
N ARG A 142 -8.51 4.30 15.93
CA ARG A 142 -8.63 2.85 15.75
C ARG A 142 -9.87 2.32 16.47
N GLY A 143 -10.51 1.32 15.89
CA GLY A 143 -11.76 0.73 16.40
C GLY A 143 -13.01 1.56 16.10
N THR A 144 -12.88 2.77 15.55
CA THR A 144 -14.04 3.57 15.11
C THR A 144 -14.69 2.89 13.90
N PRO A 145 -16.02 2.68 13.88
CA PRO A 145 -16.72 2.24 12.69
C PRO A 145 -16.54 3.24 11.53
N ILE A 146 -16.23 2.72 10.35
CA ILE A 146 -16.06 3.49 9.11
C ILE A 146 -16.95 3.01 7.96
N GLY A 147 -17.61 1.86 8.14
CA GLY A 147 -18.63 1.38 7.23
C GLY A 147 -19.25 0.07 7.69
N LEU A 148 -20.14 -0.43 6.84
CA LEU A 148 -20.73 -1.77 6.93
C LEU A 148 -20.10 -2.65 5.85
N MET A 149 -19.68 -3.86 6.22
CA MET A 149 -19.19 -4.86 5.27
C MET A 149 -20.23 -5.11 4.18
N GLY A 150 -19.78 -5.51 2.98
CA GLY A 150 -20.69 -5.84 1.89
C GLY A 150 -20.02 -6.73 0.84
N HIS A 151 -20.50 -6.57 -0.38
CA HIS A 151 -19.99 -7.26 -1.56
C HIS A 151 -20.00 -6.32 -2.79
N THR A 152 -19.91 -5.00 -2.60
CA THR A 152 -19.98 -4.06 -3.73
C THR A 152 -18.73 -4.19 -4.59
N SER A 153 -18.92 -4.32 -5.90
CA SER A 153 -17.86 -4.35 -6.90
C SER A 153 -18.48 -4.06 -8.27
N ALA A 154 -17.68 -3.59 -9.22
CA ALA A 154 -18.08 -3.44 -10.60
C ALA A 154 -17.11 -4.20 -11.53
N GLY A 155 -17.64 -4.72 -12.64
CA GLY A 155 -16.86 -5.47 -13.62
C GLY A 155 -17.60 -6.70 -14.13
N VAL A 156 -16.88 -7.55 -14.87
CA VAL A 156 -17.43 -8.73 -15.57
C VAL A 156 -17.91 -9.82 -14.62
N SER A 157 -17.37 -9.87 -13.40
CA SER A 157 -17.79 -10.83 -12.36
C SER A 157 -17.92 -10.13 -11.01
N PRO A 158 -19.07 -9.52 -10.72
CA PRO A 158 -19.34 -8.92 -9.42
C PRO A 158 -19.30 -9.96 -8.29
N ILE A 159 -18.92 -9.50 -7.10
CA ILE A 159 -18.93 -10.33 -5.89
C ILE A 159 -20.38 -10.62 -5.52
N THR A 160 -20.68 -11.91 -5.43
CA THR A 160 -21.98 -12.41 -4.98
C THR A 160 -22.05 -12.41 -3.47
N LYS A 161 -23.27 -12.35 -2.94
CA LYS A 161 -23.56 -12.25 -1.50
C LYS A 161 -22.92 -13.36 -0.65
N ASP A 162 -22.87 -14.59 -1.16
CA ASP A 162 -22.21 -15.74 -0.53
C ASP A 162 -20.68 -15.59 -0.40
N ARG A 163 -20.10 -14.61 -1.10
CA ARG A 163 -18.69 -14.24 -1.03
C ARG A 163 -18.49 -12.83 -0.47
N SER A 164 -19.45 -12.30 0.30
CA SER A 164 -19.28 -11.02 0.98
C SER A 164 -18.02 -11.04 1.85
N HIS A 165 -17.28 -9.94 1.85
CA HIS A 165 -16.07 -9.78 2.65
C HIS A 165 -15.67 -8.33 2.76
N LEU A 166 -14.83 -8.04 3.75
CA LEU A 166 -13.97 -6.86 3.72
C LEU A 166 -12.68 -7.24 2.97
N HIS A 167 -12.40 -6.54 1.88
CA HIS A 167 -11.05 -6.52 1.34
C HIS A 167 -10.23 -5.46 2.07
N PHE A 168 -9.15 -5.90 2.75
CA PHE A 168 -8.31 -5.06 3.59
C PHE A 168 -6.87 -5.03 3.07
N GLU A 169 -6.32 -3.83 2.93
CA GLU A 169 -4.92 -3.61 2.57
C GLU A 169 -4.21 -2.71 3.57
N VAL A 170 -2.88 -2.84 3.62
CA VAL A 170 -1.96 -1.87 4.23
C VAL A 170 -0.74 -1.71 3.33
N GLY A 171 -0.30 -0.47 3.10
CA GLY A 171 0.75 -0.24 2.12
C GLY A 171 1.23 1.20 1.99
N LEU A 172 1.93 1.47 0.89
CA LEU A 172 2.46 2.78 0.53
C LEU A 172 1.79 3.33 -0.71
N VAL A 173 1.69 4.65 -0.79
CA VAL A 173 1.39 5.37 -2.04
C VAL A 173 2.68 5.55 -2.83
N LEU A 174 2.71 5.17 -4.11
CA LEU A 174 3.90 5.21 -4.97
C LEU A 174 4.27 6.64 -5.37
N SER A 175 3.33 7.47 -5.83
CA SER A 175 3.68 8.84 -6.22
C SER A 175 2.51 9.83 -6.11
N THR A 176 2.82 11.07 -5.78
CA THR A 176 1.88 12.20 -5.92
C THR A 176 1.74 12.68 -7.37
N GLY A 177 2.67 12.30 -8.26
CA GLY A 177 2.62 12.56 -9.70
C GLY A 177 1.75 11.57 -10.48
N PHE A 178 1.08 10.63 -9.82
CA PHE A 178 0.32 9.56 -10.46
C PHE A 178 -0.72 10.04 -11.47
N ASN A 179 -1.46 11.11 -11.17
CA ASN A 179 -2.46 11.63 -12.12
C ASN A 179 -1.84 12.07 -13.45
N LEU A 180 -0.64 12.67 -13.41
CA LEU A 180 0.10 13.07 -14.61
C LEU A 180 0.61 11.85 -15.37
N TRP A 181 1.15 10.86 -14.66
CA TRP A 181 1.56 9.60 -15.27
C TRP A 181 0.38 8.88 -15.93
N TYR A 182 -0.76 8.78 -15.23
CA TYR A 182 -1.95 8.08 -15.68
C TYR A 182 -2.53 8.71 -16.95
N ALA A 183 -2.65 10.05 -16.98
CA ALA A 183 -3.14 10.79 -18.14
C ALA A 183 -2.20 10.73 -19.36
N ALA A 184 -0.91 10.43 -19.15
CA ALA A 184 0.06 10.28 -20.23
C ALA A 184 -0.01 8.90 -20.92
N GLN A 185 -0.66 7.90 -20.32
CA GLN A 185 -0.76 6.55 -20.89
C GLN A 185 -1.79 6.51 -22.01
N ALA A 186 -1.45 5.88 -23.12
CA ALA A 186 -2.33 5.80 -24.29
C ALA A 186 -3.60 4.99 -23.97
N GLU A 187 -3.47 3.95 -23.17
CA GLU A 187 -4.55 3.02 -22.81
C GLU A 187 -5.60 3.68 -21.90
N ASN A 188 -5.20 4.72 -21.15
CA ASN A 188 -6.06 5.42 -20.20
C ASN A 188 -6.85 6.58 -20.82
N LYS A 189 -6.63 6.93 -22.09
CA LYS A 189 -7.29 8.09 -22.74
C LYS A 189 -8.82 8.00 -22.72
N GLN A 190 -9.38 6.80 -22.70
CA GLN A 190 -10.82 6.55 -22.70
C GLN A 190 -11.38 6.18 -21.31
N SER A 191 -10.52 6.07 -20.29
CA SER A 191 -10.88 5.66 -18.94
C SER A 191 -10.26 6.65 -17.96
N GLY A 192 -11.01 7.69 -17.57
CA GLY A 192 -10.51 8.70 -16.64
C GLY A 192 -10.16 8.12 -15.27
N ASN A 193 -9.15 8.70 -14.60
CA ASN A 193 -8.81 8.30 -13.24
C ASN A 193 -9.87 8.77 -12.23
N LEU A 194 -10.82 7.90 -11.89
CA LEU A 194 -11.90 8.20 -10.95
C LEU A 194 -11.46 8.28 -9.48
N HIS A 195 -10.24 7.85 -9.18
CA HIS A 195 -9.76 7.65 -7.80
C HIS A 195 -8.58 8.54 -7.41
N GLY A 196 -8.11 9.38 -8.33
CA GLY A 196 -6.98 10.27 -8.09
C GLY A 196 -5.75 9.50 -7.60
N LEU A 197 -5.17 9.94 -6.48
CA LEU A 197 -3.99 9.30 -5.88
C LEU A 197 -4.26 7.92 -5.27
N TYR A 198 -5.52 7.57 -5.04
CA TYR A 198 -5.93 6.33 -4.37
C TYR A 198 -6.46 5.29 -5.36
N ASN A 199 -6.11 5.46 -6.63
CA ASN A 199 -6.24 4.41 -7.64
C ASN A 199 -5.31 3.25 -7.27
N GLY A 200 -5.79 2.01 -7.35
CA GLY A 200 -5.01 0.81 -7.01
C GLY A 200 -3.66 0.70 -7.73
N GLN A 201 -3.50 1.27 -8.94
CA GLN A 201 -2.20 1.29 -9.62
C GLN A 201 -1.15 2.18 -8.92
N ASN A 202 -1.56 3.15 -8.11
CA ASN A 202 -0.67 4.02 -7.34
C ASN A 202 -0.45 3.51 -5.91
N LEU A 203 -1.15 2.46 -5.52
CA LEU A 203 -1.04 1.84 -4.21
C LEU A 203 -0.15 0.60 -4.35
N ILE A 204 0.65 0.32 -3.33
CA ILE A 204 1.42 -0.91 -3.25
C ILE A 204 1.24 -1.50 -1.85
N GLY A 205 0.59 -2.65 -1.79
CA GLY A 205 0.29 -3.37 -0.56
C GLY A 205 1.44 -4.29 -0.12
N MET A 206 1.51 -4.54 1.19
CA MET A 206 2.24 -5.67 1.77
C MET A 206 1.26 -6.63 2.43
N ASP A 207 1.73 -7.81 2.84
CA ASP A 207 0.89 -8.76 3.57
C ASP A 207 0.32 -8.10 4.83
N PRO A 208 -1.01 -7.90 4.92
CA PRO A 208 -1.61 -7.24 6.08
C PRO A 208 -1.37 -7.96 7.40
N LEU A 209 -1.07 -9.26 7.40
CA LEU A 209 -0.74 -9.99 8.63
C LEU A 209 0.57 -9.55 9.26
N LEU A 210 1.47 -8.90 8.51
CA LEU A 210 2.65 -8.25 9.09
C LEU A 210 2.28 -7.12 10.06
N VAL A 211 1.07 -6.56 9.95
CA VAL A 211 0.56 -5.48 10.81
C VAL A 211 -0.55 -5.99 11.73
N LEU A 212 -1.52 -6.71 11.19
CA LEU A 212 -2.66 -7.24 11.94
C LEU A 212 -2.30 -8.40 12.87
N GLY A 213 -1.18 -9.09 12.66
CA GLY A 213 -0.79 -10.28 13.42
C GLY A 213 -0.58 -10.03 14.91
N GLN A 214 -0.35 -8.77 15.32
CA GLN A 214 -0.11 -8.36 16.70
C GLN A 214 -1.03 -7.19 17.09
N PRO A 215 -1.31 -6.96 18.38
CA PRO A 215 -2.03 -5.77 18.84
C PRO A 215 -1.19 -4.49 18.77
N LYS A 216 0.13 -4.64 18.62
CA LYS A 216 1.10 -3.55 18.54
C LYS A 216 2.25 -3.96 17.63
N VAL A 217 2.63 -3.10 16.68
CA VAL A 217 3.63 -3.43 15.65
C VAL A 217 4.47 -2.21 15.26
N ASP A 218 5.77 -2.40 15.08
CA ASP A 218 6.61 -1.42 14.40
C ASP A 218 6.44 -1.62 12.89
N VAL A 219 5.66 -0.73 12.26
CA VAL A 219 5.29 -0.84 10.83
C VAL A 219 6.52 -0.69 9.93
N LEU A 220 7.48 0.15 10.33
CA LEU A 220 8.72 0.34 9.58
C LEU A 220 9.61 -0.90 9.64
N ALA A 221 9.71 -1.54 10.81
CA ALA A 221 10.43 -2.80 10.96
C ALA A 221 9.76 -3.93 10.16
N ALA A 222 8.43 -4.02 10.21
CA ALA A 222 7.67 -4.98 9.40
C ALA A 222 7.92 -4.79 7.90
N LEU A 223 7.92 -3.53 7.43
CA LEU A 223 8.18 -3.22 6.03
C LEU A 223 9.61 -3.59 5.64
N ARG A 224 10.63 -3.12 6.38
CA ARG A 224 12.05 -3.37 6.10
C ARG A 224 12.48 -4.82 6.30
N GLY A 225 11.75 -5.58 7.09
CA GLY A 225 12.00 -7.00 7.34
C GLY A 225 11.63 -7.91 6.16
N GLN A 226 10.91 -7.39 5.16
CA GLN A 226 10.62 -8.13 3.94
C GLN A 226 11.92 -8.44 3.16
N PRO A 227 12.05 -9.63 2.56
CA PRO A 227 13.22 -9.96 1.74
C PRO A 227 13.31 -9.07 0.49
N THR A 228 14.52 -8.59 0.21
CA THR A 228 14.85 -7.98 -1.08
C THR A 228 14.88 -9.07 -2.16
N ALA A 229 13.97 -8.97 -3.13
CA ALA A 229 13.84 -9.94 -4.22
C ALA A 229 14.55 -9.49 -5.50
N LEU A 230 14.64 -8.17 -5.74
CA LEU A 230 15.44 -7.60 -6.83
C LEU A 230 15.88 -6.18 -6.49
N THR A 231 16.88 -5.69 -7.23
CA THR A 231 17.40 -4.32 -7.06
C THR A 231 17.53 -3.59 -8.39
N VAL A 232 17.33 -2.28 -8.34
CA VAL A 232 17.32 -1.41 -9.53
C VAL A 232 18.20 -0.20 -9.27
N GLY A 233 19.10 0.08 -10.22
CA GLY A 233 19.82 1.35 -10.28
C GLY A 233 18.96 2.37 -11.02
N VAL A 234 18.78 3.55 -10.45
CA VAL A 234 17.97 4.64 -11.01
C VAL A 234 18.82 5.88 -11.12
N ARG A 235 18.78 6.56 -12.27
CA ARG A 235 19.29 7.91 -12.44
C ARG A 235 18.12 8.88 -12.41
N ALA A 236 18.20 9.88 -11.54
CA ALA A 236 17.15 10.89 -11.39
C ALA A 236 17.81 12.27 -11.19
N GLY A 237 17.47 13.24 -12.05
CA GLY A 237 18.01 14.60 -11.95
C GLY A 237 17.42 15.42 -10.79
N LYS A 238 16.34 14.92 -10.18
CA LYS A 238 15.68 15.47 -8.99
C LYS A 238 15.36 14.34 -8.03
N THR A 239 15.30 14.63 -6.74
CA THR A 239 14.85 13.68 -5.71
C THR A 239 13.42 13.24 -6.00
N PRO A 240 13.14 11.92 -6.20
CA PRO A 240 11.78 11.42 -6.37
C PRO A 240 10.88 11.75 -5.19
N ASP A 241 9.60 12.05 -5.45
CA ASP A 241 8.67 12.39 -4.35
C ASP A 241 8.54 11.27 -3.32
N PHE A 242 8.66 10.00 -3.76
CA PHE A 242 8.66 8.85 -2.86
C PHE A 242 9.76 8.95 -1.80
N VAL A 243 10.99 9.31 -2.19
CA VAL A 243 12.13 9.50 -1.28
C VAL A 243 11.84 10.59 -0.26
N SER A 244 11.26 11.71 -0.71
CA SER A 244 10.90 12.83 0.15
C SER A 244 9.76 12.49 1.13
N ARG A 245 8.78 11.68 0.71
CA ARG A 245 7.64 11.27 1.54
C ARG A 245 7.97 10.13 2.50
N TYR A 246 8.95 9.30 2.17
CA TYR A 246 9.38 8.17 2.99
C TYR A 246 10.88 8.27 3.32
N PRO A 247 11.33 9.32 4.04
CA PRO A 247 12.74 9.49 4.41
C PRO A 247 13.25 8.33 5.29
N ALA A 248 12.34 7.66 6.01
CA ALA A 248 12.65 6.45 6.74
C ALA A 248 13.14 5.29 5.85
N LEU A 249 12.93 5.30 4.54
CA LEU A 249 13.45 4.25 3.63
C LEU A 249 14.79 4.65 3.00
N VAL A 250 15.30 5.83 3.30
CA VAL A 250 16.48 6.41 2.65
C VAL A 250 17.76 6.04 3.40
N ARG A 251 18.83 5.77 2.63
CA ARG A 251 20.21 5.60 3.13
C ARG A 251 21.16 6.51 2.36
N GLY A 252 22.18 6.99 3.06
CA GLY A 252 23.15 7.94 2.49
C GLY A 252 22.60 9.36 2.42
N ASP A 253 23.37 10.24 1.78
CA ASP A 253 23.05 11.66 1.65
C ASP A 253 22.19 11.93 0.40
N ALA A 254 20.88 12.04 0.60
CA ALA A 254 19.92 12.34 -0.46
C ALA A 254 20.20 13.67 -1.18
N SER A 255 20.86 14.64 -0.54
CA SER A 255 21.13 15.95 -1.13
C SER A 255 22.25 15.93 -2.17
N ARG A 256 23.09 14.88 -2.15
CA ARG A 256 24.21 14.67 -3.07
C ARG A 256 23.97 13.53 -4.06
N ALA A 257 22.77 12.95 -4.05
CA ALA A 257 22.44 11.79 -4.87
C ALA A 257 22.39 12.18 -6.37
N ALA A 258 23.23 11.55 -7.18
CA ALA A 258 23.10 11.53 -8.64
C ALA A 258 22.08 10.48 -9.13
N GLY A 259 21.70 9.57 -8.24
CA GLY A 259 20.71 8.53 -8.46
C GLY A 259 20.53 7.66 -7.23
N TRP A 260 19.91 6.49 -7.42
CA TRP A 260 19.44 5.63 -6.34
C TRP A 260 19.67 4.16 -6.65
N TYR A 261 20.12 3.41 -5.66
CA TYR A 261 20.01 1.95 -5.62
C TYR A 261 18.76 1.61 -4.83
N VAL A 262 17.79 0.98 -5.49
CA VAL A 262 16.47 0.70 -4.93
C VAL A 262 16.31 -0.79 -4.74
N GLU A 263 15.97 -1.19 -3.53
CA GLU A 263 15.66 -2.58 -3.17
C GLU A 263 14.15 -2.79 -3.20
N PHE A 264 13.69 -3.85 -3.87
CA PHE A 264 12.28 -4.18 -3.98
C PHE A 264 11.97 -5.54 -3.36
N SER A 265 10.81 -5.64 -2.71
CA SER A 265 10.22 -6.93 -2.37
C SER A 265 9.72 -7.65 -3.63
N TRP A 266 9.36 -8.93 -3.48
CA TRP A 266 8.88 -9.74 -4.61
C TRP A 266 7.59 -9.18 -5.24
N GLN A 267 6.74 -8.50 -4.47
CA GLN A 267 5.49 -7.92 -4.98
C GLN A 267 5.66 -6.54 -5.63
N GLY A 268 6.85 -5.92 -5.49
CA GLY A 268 7.15 -4.60 -6.02
C GLY A 268 7.14 -3.45 -5.00
N MET A 269 7.11 -3.74 -3.69
CA MET A 269 7.26 -2.70 -2.66
C MET A 269 8.69 -2.18 -2.63
N PRO A 270 8.95 -0.86 -2.74
CA PRO A 270 10.27 -0.30 -2.48
C PRO A 270 10.60 -0.40 -0.98
N LEU A 271 11.64 -1.14 -0.64
CA LEU A 271 12.06 -1.41 0.74
C LEU A 271 13.16 -0.45 1.21
N ARG A 272 14.01 0.01 0.29
CA ARG A 272 15.12 0.91 0.59
C ARG A 272 15.55 1.71 -0.64
N TRP A 273 15.97 2.95 -0.40
CA TRP A 273 16.53 3.86 -1.40
C TRP A 273 17.91 4.34 -0.92
N THR A 274 18.97 3.79 -1.48
CA THR A 274 20.34 4.20 -1.15
C THR A 274 20.82 5.24 -2.16
N ALA A 275 21.20 6.42 -1.68
CA ALA A 275 21.75 7.49 -2.50
C ALA A 275 23.05 7.04 -3.18
N LEU A 276 23.16 7.27 -4.49
CA LEU A 276 24.34 6.98 -5.29
C LEU A 276 25.01 8.29 -5.72
N ASP A 277 26.33 8.36 -5.59
CA ASP A 277 27.11 9.44 -6.21
C ASP A 277 27.23 9.25 -7.74
N ALA A 278 27.78 10.24 -8.42
CA ALA A 278 27.89 10.26 -9.88
C ALA A 278 28.90 9.22 -10.44
N GLN A 279 29.81 8.72 -9.59
CA GLN A 279 30.86 7.76 -9.94
C GLN A 279 30.46 6.31 -9.62
N SER A 280 29.33 6.11 -8.94
CA SER A 280 28.88 4.79 -8.51
C SER A 280 28.73 3.83 -9.69
N PRO A 281 29.31 2.61 -9.62
CA PRO A 281 29.17 1.61 -10.66
C PRO A 281 27.74 1.09 -10.80
N GLN A 282 26.86 1.33 -9.80
CA GLN A 282 25.45 0.94 -9.81
C GLN A 282 24.58 1.97 -10.54
N LEU A 283 25.07 3.19 -10.75
CA LEU A 283 24.35 4.25 -11.44
C LEU A 283 24.27 3.94 -12.96
N PRO A 284 23.07 3.79 -13.54
CA PRO A 284 22.92 3.45 -14.95
C PRO A 284 23.30 4.62 -15.87
N ALA A 285 23.69 4.32 -17.12
CA ALA A 285 23.80 5.35 -18.17
C ALA A 285 22.43 5.91 -18.57
N GLY A 286 21.42 5.02 -18.68
CA GLY A 286 20.03 5.38 -18.93
C GLY A 286 19.28 5.80 -17.66
N ARG A 287 17.94 5.90 -17.76
CA ARG A 287 17.07 6.33 -16.64
C ARG A 287 17.07 5.32 -15.48
N TRP A 288 17.04 4.03 -15.78
CA TRP A 288 17.15 2.98 -14.77
C TRP A 288 17.66 1.67 -15.40
N ARG A 289 18.13 0.73 -14.58
CA ARG A 289 18.42 -0.66 -14.99
C ARG A 289 18.22 -1.64 -13.83
N LEU A 290 17.77 -2.85 -14.15
CA LEU A 290 17.81 -3.98 -13.21
C LEU A 290 19.28 -4.33 -12.89
N LEU A 291 19.60 -4.54 -11.62
CA LEU A 291 20.95 -4.85 -11.15
C LEU A 291 21.06 -6.29 -10.69
N GLU A 292 20.32 -6.65 -9.64
CA GLU A 292 20.40 -7.97 -9.02
C GLU A 292 19.00 -8.59 -8.89
N VAL A 293 18.97 -9.92 -8.92
CA VAL A 293 17.76 -10.73 -8.74
C VAL A 293 18.09 -11.86 -7.78
N ASP A 294 17.31 -11.98 -6.71
CA ASP A 294 17.35 -13.14 -5.84
C ASP A 294 16.83 -14.37 -6.63
N GLN A 295 17.71 -15.33 -6.86
CA GLN A 295 17.39 -16.55 -7.60
C GLN A 295 16.31 -17.39 -6.90
N GLY A 296 16.23 -17.33 -5.57
CA GLY A 296 15.18 -18.00 -4.79
C GLY A 296 13.79 -17.40 -5.01
N GLN A 297 13.70 -16.14 -5.43
CA GLN A 297 12.43 -15.45 -5.72
C GLN A 297 12.10 -15.40 -7.21
N ARG A 298 13.00 -15.87 -8.10
CA ARG A 298 12.89 -15.70 -9.55
C ARG A 298 11.55 -16.15 -10.13
N SER A 299 11.09 -17.36 -9.80
CA SER A 299 9.80 -17.88 -10.28
C SER A 299 8.63 -16.99 -9.85
N ARG A 300 8.65 -16.50 -8.61
CA ARG A 300 7.62 -15.63 -8.05
C ARG A 300 7.64 -14.25 -8.72
N LEU A 301 8.82 -13.72 -9.00
CA LEU A 301 9.00 -12.46 -9.72
C LEU A 301 8.48 -12.53 -11.16
N ILE A 302 8.67 -13.66 -11.86
CA ILE A 302 8.08 -13.90 -13.18
C ILE A 302 6.56 -13.96 -13.09
N GLN A 303 6.02 -14.73 -12.15
CA GLN A 303 4.56 -14.84 -11.92
C GLN A 303 3.91 -13.48 -11.64
N ARG A 304 4.57 -12.63 -10.82
CA ARG A 304 4.10 -11.28 -10.50
C ARG A 304 4.35 -10.26 -11.61
N LYS A 305 5.03 -10.65 -12.69
CA LYS A 305 5.48 -9.77 -13.79
C LYS A 305 6.46 -8.67 -13.35
N MET A 306 7.22 -8.91 -12.28
CA MET A 306 8.38 -8.09 -11.91
C MET A 306 9.56 -8.37 -12.84
N LEU A 307 9.67 -9.61 -13.34
CA LEU A 307 10.58 -10.01 -14.40
C LEU A 307 9.78 -10.47 -15.63
N GLY A 308 10.40 -10.36 -16.80
CA GLY A 308 9.89 -10.94 -18.04
C GLY A 308 9.89 -12.48 -17.99
N ALA A 309 9.27 -13.12 -18.98
CA ALA A 309 9.16 -14.58 -19.04
C ALA A 309 10.54 -15.29 -19.10
N ASP A 310 11.57 -14.61 -19.59
CA ASP A 310 12.95 -15.11 -19.59
C ASP A 310 13.61 -15.10 -18.21
N GLY A 311 12.97 -14.46 -17.22
CA GLY A 311 13.46 -14.27 -15.85
C GLY A 311 14.74 -13.45 -15.76
N ARG A 312 15.05 -12.62 -16.76
CA ARG A 312 16.26 -11.80 -16.85
C ARG A 312 15.95 -10.35 -17.18
N THR A 313 14.98 -10.14 -18.06
CA THR A 313 14.52 -8.81 -18.43
C THR A 313 13.54 -8.24 -17.40
N PRO A 314 13.45 -6.91 -17.26
CA PRO A 314 12.40 -6.30 -16.45
C PRO A 314 11.01 -6.67 -16.96
N GLY A 315 10.10 -6.97 -16.05
CA GLY A 315 8.71 -7.25 -16.38
C GLY A 315 7.85 -5.99 -16.52
N GLU A 316 6.63 -6.19 -17.01
CA GLU A 316 5.62 -5.14 -17.21
C GLU A 316 5.34 -4.36 -15.92
N LEU A 317 5.15 -5.06 -14.79
CA LEU A 317 4.82 -4.43 -13.52
C LEU A 317 5.98 -3.61 -12.95
N LEU A 318 7.21 -4.13 -13.03
CA LEU A 318 8.38 -3.40 -12.57
C LEU A 318 8.57 -2.11 -13.36
N THR A 319 8.42 -2.20 -14.69
CA THR A 319 8.50 -1.04 -15.58
C THR A 319 7.45 0.02 -15.22
N GLN A 320 6.18 -0.38 -15.10
CA GLN A 320 5.09 0.50 -14.69
C GLN A 320 5.36 1.14 -13.31
N SER A 321 5.77 0.35 -12.32
CA SER A 321 6.04 0.82 -10.96
C SER A 321 7.14 1.88 -10.94
N LEU A 322 8.22 1.68 -11.70
CA LEU A 322 9.31 2.65 -11.84
C LEU A 322 8.86 3.92 -12.56
N GLU A 323 8.00 3.82 -13.57
CA GLU A 323 7.45 5.01 -14.23
C GLU A 323 6.59 5.86 -13.29
N ILE A 324 5.77 5.22 -12.44
CA ILE A 324 4.95 5.90 -11.43
C ILE A 324 5.86 6.53 -10.37
N LEU A 325 6.78 5.76 -9.78
CA LEU A 325 7.73 6.23 -8.75
C LEU A 325 8.57 7.42 -9.22
N LEU A 326 8.90 7.46 -10.51
CA LEU A 326 9.71 8.51 -11.13
C LEU A 326 8.88 9.55 -11.88
N SER A 327 7.55 9.56 -11.71
CA SER A 327 6.66 10.47 -12.44
C SER A 327 6.92 11.95 -12.12
N THR A 328 7.42 12.23 -10.91
CA THR A 328 7.79 13.57 -10.42
C THR A 328 9.27 13.92 -10.62
N ALA A 329 10.11 12.94 -10.94
CA ALA A 329 11.57 13.05 -11.03
C ALA A 329 12.09 13.12 -12.47
N ARG A 330 11.40 13.88 -13.33
CA ARG A 330 11.85 14.19 -14.70
C ARG A 330 12.81 15.37 -14.71
#